data_AF-A0A6G3QYV8-F1
#
_entry.id   AF-A0A6G3QYV8-F1
#
_cell.length_a   1.000
_cell.length_b   1.000
_cell.length_c   1.000
_cell.angle_alpha   90.00
_cell.angle_beta   90.00
_cell.angle_gamma   90.00
#
_symmetry.space_group_name_H-M   'P 1'
#
loop_
_entity.id
_entity.type
_entity.pdbx_description
1 polymer ?
#
loop_
_entity_poly.entity_id
_entity_poly.type
_entity_poly.pdbx_seq_one_letter_code
_entity_poly.pdbx_strand_id
1 'polypeptide(L)'
;MKLDINKYCKATISVDDHTKKGKIRGLARVSCTKGDAIVTPTINFYRDGKHVRGGSIGPRIINKKKGFTFSKYTSDKGGKQCYRASLLIVYPDPADVNKAQLIKTPCLNT
;
A
#
# COMPACT_ATOMS: atom_id res chain seq x y z
N MET A 1 -6.12 2.93 -6.35
CA MET A 1 -6.97 3.18 -5.17
C MET A 1 -6.32 4.23 -4.28
N LYS A 2 -7.09 5.09 -3.61
CA LYS A 2 -6.58 6.21 -2.78
C LYS A 2 -7.18 6.17 -1.37
N LEU A 3 -6.35 6.42 -0.37
CA LEU A 3 -6.68 6.56 1.05
C LEU A 3 -6.20 7.93 1.54
N ASP A 4 -7.05 8.68 2.22
CA ASP A 4 -6.67 9.93 2.87
C ASP A 4 -6.28 9.65 4.33
N ILE A 5 -5.02 9.93 4.67
CA ILE A 5 -4.45 9.79 6.02
C ILE A 5 -4.91 10.96 6.89
N ASN A 6 -4.87 12.16 6.32
CA ASN A 6 -5.46 13.38 6.88
C ASN A 6 -5.78 14.35 5.73
N LYS A 7 -6.20 15.57 6.05
CA LYS A 7 -6.55 16.60 5.05
C LYS A 7 -5.42 16.93 4.05
N TYR A 8 -4.16 16.69 4.42
CA TYR A 8 -2.98 17.06 3.64
C TYR A 8 -2.21 15.86 3.08
N CYS A 9 -2.34 14.68 3.68
CA CYS A 9 -1.57 13.49 3.36
C CYS A 9 -2.45 12.39 2.78
N LYS A 10 -2.02 11.82 1.66
CA LYS A 10 -2.72 10.75 0.95
C LYS A 10 -1.77 9.62 0.61
N ALA A 11 -2.32 8.41 0.64
CA ALA A 11 -1.70 7.20 0.16
C ALA A 11 -2.47 6.65 -1.04
N THR A 12 -1.75 6.01 -1.94
CA THR A 12 -2.33 5.27 -3.06
C THR A 12 -1.75 3.88 -3.10
N ILE A 13 -2.54 2.92 -3.56
CA ILE A 13 -2.07 1.58 -3.88
C ILE A 13 -2.57 1.15 -5.27
N SER A 14 -1.69 0.47 -6.00
CA SER A 14 -1.98 -0.24 -7.24
C SER A 14 -1.40 -1.65 -7.21
N VAL A 15 -1.91 -2.51 -8.09
CA VAL A 15 -1.39 -3.85 -8.36
C VAL A 15 -1.16 -3.99 -9.87
N ASP A 16 -0.05 -4.57 -10.28
CA ASP A 16 0.34 -4.77 -11.68
C ASP A 16 1.23 -6.01 -11.87
N ASP A 17 1.32 -6.52 -13.10
CA ASP A 17 2.06 -7.73 -13.50
C ASP A 17 3.14 -7.47 -14.57
N HIS A 18 3.09 -6.32 -15.24
CA HIS A 18 3.96 -5.98 -16.37
C HIS A 18 5.40 -5.59 -15.98
N THR A 19 5.68 -5.41 -14.69
CA THR A 19 6.99 -4.86 -14.27
C THR A 19 8.10 -5.88 -14.08
N LYS A 20 7.75 -7.14 -13.83
CA LYS A 20 8.73 -8.23 -13.78
C LYS A 20 8.05 -9.54 -14.15
N LYS A 21 8.55 -10.20 -15.20
CA LYS A 21 7.99 -11.48 -15.69
C LYS A 21 7.81 -12.49 -14.55
N GLY A 22 6.62 -13.07 -14.46
CA GLY A 22 6.26 -14.05 -13.42
C GLY A 22 6.09 -13.47 -12.01
N LYS A 23 5.90 -12.14 -11.88
CA LYS A 23 5.68 -11.47 -10.60
C LYS A 23 4.51 -10.51 -10.67
N ILE A 24 3.75 -10.48 -9.59
CA ILE A 24 2.75 -9.45 -9.33
C ILE A 24 3.34 -8.44 -8.35
N ARG A 25 3.27 -7.15 -8.69
CA ARG A 25 3.72 -6.03 -7.88
C ARG A 25 2.54 -5.32 -7.24
N GLY A 26 2.67 -5.02 -5.95
CA GLY A 26 1.82 -4.12 -5.20
C GLY A 26 2.64 -2.89 -4.90
N LEU A 27 2.14 -1.73 -5.27
CA LEU A 27 2.87 -0.47 -5.24
C LEU A 27 2.11 0.56 -4.43
N ALA A 28 2.67 0.97 -3.30
CA ALA A 28 2.16 2.06 -2.49
C ALA A 28 2.95 3.34 -2.73
N ARG A 29 2.25 4.47 -2.84
CA ARG A 29 2.86 5.81 -2.85
C ARG A 29 2.17 6.68 -1.83
N VAL A 30 2.95 7.40 -1.03
CA VAL A 30 2.41 8.30 -0.01
C VAL A 30 3.09 9.65 -0.10
N SER A 31 2.28 10.71 -0.01
CA SER A 31 2.72 12.09 -0.15
C SER A 31 1.83 13.02 0.66
N CYS A 32 2.38 14.17 1.07
CA CYS A 32 1.63 15.24 1.71
C CYS A 32 1.74 16.52 0.89
N THR A 33 0.76 17.41 0.99
CA THR A 33 0.82 18.76 0.40
C THR A 33 1.29 19.80 1.41
N LYS A 34 1.11 19.55 2.71
CA LYS A 34 1.52 20.40 3.84
C LYS A 34 1.74 19.54 5.09
N GLY A 35 2.60 20.03 5.98
CA GLY A 35 2.89 19.40 7.26
C GLY A 35 3.69 18.11 7.13
N ASP A 36 3.98 17.53 8.29
CA ASP A 36 4.65 16.25 8.43
C ASP A 36 3.66 15.21 8.97
N ALA A 37 3.80 13.96 8.53
CA ALA A 37 3.09 12.83 9.11
C ALA A 37 4.05 11.66 9.31
N ILE A 38 3.87 10.92 10.41
CA ILE A 38 4.56 9.66 10.65
C ILE A 38 3.62 8.54 10.22
N VAL A 39 4.06 7.69 9.30
CA VAL A 39 3.24 6.59 8.79
C VAL A 39 4.02 5.30 8.77
N THR A 40 3.36 4.20 9.14
CA THR A 40 3.90 2.85 9.04
C THR A 40 3.09 2.08 8.01
N PRO A 41 3.58 1.95 6.77
CA PRO A 41 2.86 1.26 5.69
C PRO A 41 3.16 -0.24 5.70
N THR A 42 2.14 -1.03 5.36
CA THR A 42 2.24 -2.48 5.14
C THR A 42 1.46 -2.83 3.89
N ILE A 43 2.11 -3.53 2.94
CA ILE A 43 1.43 -4.11 1.77
C ILE A 43 1.20 -5.58 2.04
N ASN A 44 -0.05 -6.04 1.89
CA ASN A 44 -0.41 -7.45 1.86
C ASN A 44 -0.96 -7.84 0.49
N PHE A 45 -0.75 -9.08 0.09
CA PHE A 45 -1.31 -9.68 -1.10
C PHE A 45 -2.35 -10.73 -0.76
N TYR A 46 -3.41 -10.73 -1.56
CA TYR A 46 -4.43 -11.75 -1.57
C TYR A 46 -4.48 -12.36 -2.97
N ARG A 47 -4.61 -13.69 -3.02
CA ARG A 47 -4.90 -14.45 -4.23
C ARG A 47 -6.16 -15.27 -3.99
N ASP A 48 -7.18 -15.06 -4.81
CA ASP A 48 -8.49 -15.72 -4.70
C ASP A 48 -9.07 -15.60 -3.28
N GLY A 49 -8.93 -14.41 -2.70
CA GLY A 49 -9.37 -14.09 -1.34
C GLY A 49 -8.44 -14.57 -0.22
N LYS A 50 -7.43 -15.42 -0.49
CA LYS A 50 -6.49 -15.93 0.52
C LYS A 50 -5.26 -15.04 0.63
N HIS A 51 -4.86 -14.69 1.85
CA HIS A 51 -3.59 -13.98 2.09
C HIS A 51 -2.41 -14.87 1.69
N VAL A 52 -1.43 -14.31 0.97
CA VAL A 52 -0.27 -15.08 0.48
C VAL A 52 1.07 -14.51 0.93
N ARG A 53 1.19 -13.19 1.03
CA ARG A 53 2.45 -12.54 1.41
C ARG A 53 2.18 -11.12 1.87
N GLY A 54 3.03 -10.59 2.73
CA GLY A 54 3.02 -9.18 3.08
C GLY A 54 4.42 -8.63 3.37
N GLY A 55 4.46 -7.35 3.73
CA GLY A 55 5.60 -6.76 4.38
C GLY A 55 5.45 -5.26 4.64
N SER A 56 6.21 -4.80 5.62
CA SER A 56 6.30 -3.40 6.03
C SER A 56 7.70 -2.85 5.77
N ILE A 57 7.82 -1.52 5.77
CA ILE A 57 9.11 -0.80 5.76
C ILE A 57 9.35 -0.02 7.06
N GLY A 58 8.52 -0.26 8.09
CA GLY A 58 8.56 0.45 9.36
C GLY A 58 8.10 1.92 9.24
N PRO A 59 8.20 2.70 10.33
CA PRO A 59 7.78 4.09 10.35
C PRO A 59 8.58 4.96 9.38
N ARG A 60 7.89 5.89 8.74
CA ARG A 60 8.46 6.89 7.84
C ARG A 60 7.83 8.25 8.11
N ILE A 61 8.68 9.27 8.23
CA ILE A 61 8.24 10.67 8.21
C ILE A 61 8.05 11.06 6.76
N ILE A 62 6.85 11.54 6.43
CA ILE A 62 6.49 12.05 5.11
C ILE A 62 6.09 13.51 5.16
N ASN A 63 6.40 14.26 4.11
CA ASN A 63 6.00 15.65 3.94
C ASN A 63 5.94 16.07 2.47
N LYS A 64 5.76 17.37 2.21
CA LYS A 64 5.68 17.93 0.84
C LYS A 64 6.88 17.62 -0.04
N LYS A 65 8.09 17.59 0.55
CA LYS A 65 9.35 17.35 -0.19
C LYS A 65 9.75 15.88 -0.15
N LYS A 66 9.31 15.14 0.87
CA LYS A 66 9.76 13.78 1.17
C LYS A 66 8.55 12.85 1.28
N GLY A 67 8.03 12.41 0.13
CA GLY A 67 7.13 11.27 0.05
C GLY A 67 7.90 9.94 0.11
N PHE A 68 7.20 8.82 -0.06
CA PHE A 68 7.86 7.55 -0.38
C PHE A 68 7.08 6.73 -1.39
N THR A 69 7.82 5.84 -2.05
CA THR A 69 7.29 4.75 -2.85
C THR A 69 7.73 3.44 -2.23
N PHE A 70 6.81 2.51 -2.05
CA PHE A 70 7.05 1.21 -1.45
C PHE A 70 6.43 0.12 -2.32
N SER A 71 7.26 -0.83 -2.76
CA SER A 71 6.83 -1.96 -3.57
C SER A 71 7.00 -3.27 -2.82
N LYS A 72 6.02 -4.16 -2.97
CA LYS A 72 6.19 -5.58 -2.66
C LYS A 72 5.81 -6.42 -3.87
N TYR A 73 6.40 -7.60 -3.93
CA TYR A 73 6.17 -8.54 -5.02
C TYR A 73 5.71 -9.88 -4.45
N THR A 74 4.84 -10.54 -5.19
CA THR A 74 4.51 -11.95 -5.03
C THR A 74 4.73 -12.68 -6.36
N SER A 75 4.81 -14.00 -6.32
CA SER A 75 4.91 -14.79 -7.55
C SER A 75 3.55 -14.83 -8.25
N ASP A 76 3.58 -14.60 -9.56
CA ASP A 76 2.47 -14.95 -10.44
C ASP A 76 2.50 -16.47 -10.64
N LYS A 77 1.35 -17.13 -10.44
CA LYS A 77 1.22 -18.58 -10.62
C LYS A 77 0.54 -18.95 -11.95
N GLY A 78 0.11 -17.97 -12.75
CA GLY A 78 -0.59 -18.18 -14.02
C GLY A 78 -1.99 -18.78 -13.87
N GLY A 79 -2.79 -18.64 -14.93
CA GLY A 79 -4.21 -19.01 -14.94
C GLY A 79 -5.10 -17.93 -14.31
N LYS A 80 -6.41 -18.02 -14.54
CA LYS A 80 -7.42 -17.01 -14.12
C LYS A 80 -7.53 -16.88 -12.60
N GLN A 81 -6.58 -16.20 -11.97
CA GLN A 81 -6.49 -15.97 -10.53
C GLN A 81 -6.69 -14.50 -10.22
N CYS A 82 -7.43 -14.23 -9.15
CA CYS A 82 -7.70 -12.88 -8.71
C CYS A 82 -6.64 -12.39 -7.72
N TYR A 83 -5.73 -11.54 -8.19
CA TYR A 83 -4.74 -10.88 -7.34
C TYR A 83 -5.25 -9.53 -6.81
N ARG A 84 -5.08 -9.30 -5.51
CA ARG A 84 -5.35 -8.01 -4.87
C ARG A 84 -4.19 -7.62 -3.96
N ALA A 85 -3.83 -6.36 -3.95
CA ALA A 85 -2.94 -5.79 -2.96
C ALA A 85 -3.74 -4.93 -1.97
N SER A 86 -3.36 -4.95 -0.70
CA SER A 86 -3.92 -4.07 0.31
C SER A 86 -2.85 -3.25 0.97
N LEU A 87 -3.13 -1.98 1.22
CA LEU A 87 -2.27 -1.08 1.96
C LEU A 87 -2.92 -0.81 3.33
N LEU A 88 -2.25 -1.25 4.38
CA LEU A 88 -2.52 -0.83 5.76
C LEU A 88 -1.57 0.32 6.09
N ILE A 89 -2.10 1.43 6.59
CA ILE A 89 -1.30 2.53 7.14
C ILE A 89 -1.69 2.76 8.58
N VAL A 90 -0.70 2.77 9.46
CA VAL A 90 -0.82 3.19 10.85
C VAL A 90 -0.16 4.56 11.02
N TYR A 91 -0.83 5.49 11.69
CA TYR A 91 -0.32 6.84 11.94
C TYR A 91 -0.88 7.42 13.25
N PRO A 92 -0.15 8.31 13.93
CA PRO A 92 -0.66 9.01 15.10
C PRO A 92 -1.71 10.05 14.66
N ASP A 93 -2.87 10.02 15.31
CA ASP A 93 -3.91 11.03 15.18
C ASP A 93 -3.63 12.20 16.15
N PRO A 94 -4.14 13.43 15.92
CA PRO A 94 -3.92 14.57 16.81
C PRO A 94 -4.42 14.39 18.26
N ALA A 95 -5.19 13.32 18.53
CA ALA A 95 -5.60 12.92 19.88
C ALA A 95 -4.62 11.92 20.53
N ASP A 96 -3.41 11.77 20.00
CA ASP A 96 -2.37 10.79 20.42
C ASP A 96 -2.81 9.32 20.39
N VAL A 97 -3.87 9.01 19.64
CA VAL A 97 -4.32 7.65 19.36
C VAL A 97 -3.78 7.20 18.01
N ASN A 98 -3.24 5.98 17.92
CA ASN A 98 -2.87 5.39 16.64
C ASN A 98 -4.13 5.07 15.82
N LYS A 99 -4.27 5.68 14.65
CA LYS A 99 -5.27 5.28 13.65
C LYS A 99 -4.68 4.27 12.68
N ALA A 100 -5.50 3.29 12.30
CA ALA A 100 -5.18 2.30 11.29
C ALA A 100 -6.22 2.33 10.19
N GLN A 101 -5.77 2.45 8.95
CA GLN A 101 -6.65 2.47 7.79
C GLN A 101 -6.18 1.48 6.72
N LEU A 102 -7.13 0.75 6.14
CA LEU A 102 -6.89 -0.27 5.15
C LEU A 102 -7.60 0.09 3.84
N ILE A 103 -6.88 -0.05 2.73
CA ILE A 103 -7.48 0.01 1.39
C ILE A 103 -7.01 -1.17 0.55
N LYS A 104 -7.90 -1.71 -0.29
CA LYS A 104 -7.62 -2.84 -1.18
C LYS A 104 -7.76 -2.43 -2.64
N THR A 105 -6.91 -2.94 -3.52
CA THR A 105 -7.05 -2.78 -4.96
C THR A 105 -8.23 -3.60 -5.50
N PRO A 106 -8.77 -3.23 -6.67
CA PRO A 106 -9.55 -4.16 -7.49
C PRO A 106 -8.77 -5.44 -7.80
N CYS A 107 -9.51 -6.41 -8.29
CA CYS A 107 -8.95 -7.66 -8.78
C CYS A 107 -8.11 -7.42 -10.03
N LEU A 108 -6.87 -7.91 -10.03
CA LEU A 108 -6.06 -8.10 -11.22
C LEU A 108 -6.12 -9.59 -11.58
N ASN A 109 -6.70 -9.89 -12.74
CA ASN A 109 -6.70 -11.26 -13.28
C ASN A 109 -5.49 -11.41 -14.20
N THR A 110 -4.70 -12.45 -13.98
CA THR A 110 -3.61 -12.88 -14.87
C THR A 110 -3.94 -14.16 -15.61
#